data_AF-A0A929D9T3-F1
#
_entry.id   AF-A0A929D9T3-F1
#
_cell.length_a   1.000
_cell.length_b   1.000
_cell.length_c   1.000
_cell.angle_alpha   90.00
_cell.angle_beta   90.00
_cell.angle_gamma   90.00
#
_symmetry.space_group_name_H-M   'P 1'
#
loop_
_entity.id
_entity.type
_entity.pdbx_description
1 polymer ?
#
loop_
_entity_poly.entity_id
_entity_poly.type
_entity_poly.pdbx_seq_one_letter_code
_entity_poly.pdbx_strand_id
1 'polypeptide(L)'
;MSAQARIWIVQVVVGVAVGLALGFGIGWGLWPVQYTNTAPSVLRQDYRDDYVVMIATAYEVEGDLERARERLALLDPEEPAAPVVELAERLVEVGGSTEDIACLADLAWTLGAITPELVPYLESQP
;
A
#
# COMPACT_ATOMS: atom_id res chain seq x y z
N MET A 1 45.22 -41.76 -20.73
CA MET A 1 44.38 -40.67 -21.26
C MET A 1 43.50 -40.14 -20.13
N SER A 2 43.93 -39.14 -19.34
CA SER A 2 43.05 -38.54 -18.30
C SER A 2 43.59 -37.29 -17.61
N ALA A 3 44.91 -37.06 -17.60
CA ALA A 3 45.49 -35.89 -16.90
C ALA A 3 45.00 -34.56 -17.48
N GLN A 4 44.89 -34.47 -18.81
CA GLN A 4 44.34 -33.28 -19.49
C GLN A 4 42.87 -33.04 -19.09
N ALA A 5 42.03 -34.08 -19.15
CA ALA A 5 40.60 -33.98 -18.87
C ALA A 5 40.32 -33.50 -17.44
N ARG A 6 41.13 -33.93 -16.47
CA ARG A 6 41.02 -33.47 -15.08
C ARG A 6 41.31 -31.97 -14.92
N ILE A 7 42.26 -31.43 -15.70
CA ILE A 7 42.60 -30.00 -15.69
C ILE A 7 41.46 -29.17 -16.31
N TRP A 8 40.88 -29.62 -17.42
CA TRP A 8 39.72 -28.98 -18.04
C TRP A 8 38.50 -28.94 -17.11
N ILE A 9 38.24 -30.05 -16.41
CA ILE A 9 37.14 -30.12 -15.42
C ILE A 9 37.40 -29.12 -14.28
N VAL A 10 38.63 -29.05 -13.76
CA VAL A 10 38.97 -28.09 -12.69
C VAL A 10 38.79 -26.66 -13.18
N GLN A 11 39.18 -26.33 -14.41
CA GLN A 11 39.00 -24.98 -14.97
C GLN A 11 37.52 -24.61 -15.13
N VAL A 12 36.68 -25.54 -15.58
CA VAL A 12 35.23 -25.32 -15.69
C VAL A 12 34.62 -25.10 -14.31
N VAL A 13 34.98 -25.93 -13.32
CA VAL A 13 34.47 -25.81 -11.95
C VAL A 13 34.88 -24.47 -11.33
N VAL A 14 36.14 -24.06 -11.52
CA VAL A 14 36.62 -22.75 -11.03
C VAL A 14 35.90 -21.61 -11.71
N GLY A 15 35.69 -21.67 -13.04
CA GLY A 15 34.95 -20.64 -13.77
C GLY A 15 33.50 -20.49 -13.30
N VAL A 16 32.81 -21.61 -13.05
CA VAL A 16 31.44 -21.62 -12.50
C VAL A 16 31.42 -21.04 -11.08
N ALA A 17 32.37 -21.43 -10.23
CA ALA A 17 32.45 -20.92 -8.87
C ALA A 17 32.69 -19.40 -8.84
N VAL A 18 33.57 -18.88 -9.71
CA VAL A 18 33.83 -17.45 -9.84
C VAL A 18 32.61 -16.71 -10.41
N GLY A 19 31.94 -17.27 -11.42
CA GLY A 19 30.72 -16.70 -11.99
C GLY A 19 29.58 -16.61 -10.97
N LEU A 20 29.40 -17.64 -10.13
CA LEU A 20 28.42 -17.63 -9.05
C LEU A 20 28.77 -16.60 -7.96
N ALA A 21 30.05 -16.52 -7.56
CA ALA A 21 30.48 -15.54 -6.56
C ALA A 21 30.27 -14.10 -7.05
N LEU A 22 30.59 -13.82 -8.32
CA LEU A 22 30.38 -12.51 -8.92
C LEU A 22 28.90 -12.20 -9.13
N GLY A 23 28.11 -13.15 -9.64
CA GLY A 23 26.67 -13.00 -9.81
C GLY A 23 25.95 -12.75 -8.48
N PHE A 24 26.37 -13.45 -7.42
CA PHE A 24 25.83 -13.25 -6.08
C PHE A 24 26.24 -11.89 -5.50
N GLY A 25 27.52 -11.51 -5.59
CA GLY A 25 27.99 -10.21 -5.08
C GLY A 25 27.34 -9.02 -5.79
N ILE A 26 27.21 -9.10 -7.12
CA ILE A 26 26.57 -8.06 -7.93
C ILE A 26 25.06 -8.03 -7.68
N GLY A 27 24.40 -9.20 -7.65
CA GLY A 27 22.97 -9.31 -7.37
C GLY A 27 22.56 -8.83 -5.98
N TRP A 28 23.48 -8.89 -5.00
CA TRP A 28 23.24 -8.43 -3.64
C TRP A 28 23.55 -6.94 -3.43
N GLY A 29 24.46 -6.34 -4.22
CA GLY A 29 24.96 -4.99 -3.98
C GLY A 29 24.43 -3.88 -4.89
N LEU A 30 24.06 -4.19 -6.15
CA LEU A 30 23.73 -3.18 -7.16
C LEU A 30 22.23 -2.97 -7.41
N TRP A 31 21.38 -3.86 -6.91
CA TRP A 31 19.93 -3.71 -6.97
C TRP A 31 19.40 -3.61 -5.53
N PRO A 32 19.20 -2.39 -4.99
CA PRO A 32 18.25 -2.28 -3.90
C PRO A 32 16.93 -2.70 -4.51
N VAL A 33 16.40 -3.87 -4.12
CA VAL A 33 14.99 -4.15 -4.33
C VAL A 33 14.28 -3.08 -3.50
N GLN A 34 13.94 -1.98 -4.14
CA GLN A 34 12.86 -1.12 -3.69
C GLN A 34 11.64 -2.03 -3.71
N TYR A 35 11.43 -2.75 -2.62
CA TYR A 35 10.15 -3.32 -2.29
C TYR A 35 9.24 -2.09 -2.08
N THR A 36 8.74 -1.53 -3.17
CA THR A 36 7.51 -0.74 -3.10
C THR A 36 6.44 -1.74 -2.68
N ASN A 37 6.21 -1.79 -1.37
CA ASN A 37 5.12 -2.46 -0.67
C ASN A 37 5.13 -4.00 -0.71
N THR A 38 6.01 -4.60 0.08
CA THR A 38 5.80 -5.98 0.58
C THR A 38 6.28 -6.09 2.02
N ALA A 39 5.80 -5.19 2.88
CA ALA A 39 5.99 -5.32 4.31
C ALA A 39 4.88 -6.24 4.88
N PRO A 40 5.19 -7.29 5.64
CA PRO A 40 4.18 -8.03 6.41
C PRO A 40 3.53 -7.19 7.53
N SER A 41 3.95 -5.94 7.70
CA SER A 41 3.35 -4.92 8.58
C SER A 41 2.36 -3.98 7.86
N VAL A 42 2.45 -3.89 6.53
CA VAL A 42 1.40 -3.33 5.64
C VAL A 42 0.12 -4.19 5.73
N LEU A 43 0.24 -5.44 6.21
CA LEU A 43 -0.89 -6.33 6.44
C LEU A 43 -1.91 -5.87 7.50
N ARG A 44 -1.63 -4.79 8.23
CA ARG A 44 -2.48 -4.33 9.34
C ARG A 44 -2.91 -2.88 9.23
N GLN A 45 -2.16 -2.05 8.49
CA GLN A 45 -2.54 -0.66 8.23
C GLN A 45 -3.16 -0.54 6.84
N ASP A 46 -2.55 -1.07 5.79
CA ASP A 46 -3.10 -0.99 4.43
C ASP A 46 -4.43 -1.76 4.34
N TYR A 47 -4.64 -2.83 5.11
CA TYR A 47 -5.95 -3.50 5.20
C TYR A 47 -7.00 -2.65 5.91
N ARG A 48 -6.60 -1.83 6.89
CA ARG A 48 -7.50 -0.86 7.52
C ARG A 48 -7.85 0.21 6.51
N ASP A 49 -6.87 0.69 5.75
CA ASP A 49 -7.04 1.72 4.74
C ASP A 49 -7.96 1.22 3.61
N ASP A 50 -7.71 0.03 3.05
CA ASP A 50 -8.57 -0.65 2.07
C ASP A 50 -9.99 -0.87 2.60
N TYR A 51 -10.13 -1.25 3.88
CA TYR A 51 -11.44 -1.43 4.51
C TYR A 51 -12.19 -0.11 4.67
N VAL A 52 -11.51 0.99 4.99
CA VAL A 52 -12.10 2.34 5.10
C VAL A 52 -12.53 2.85 3.72
N VAL A 53 -11.71 2.69 2.68
CA VAL A 53 -12.10 3.00 1.29
C VAL A 53 -13.33 2.19 0.89
N MET A 54 -13.33 0.87 1.15
CA MET A 54 -14.47 0.02 0.84
C MET A 54 -15.75 0.45 1.57
N ILE A 55 -15.67 0.93 2.82
CA ILE A 55 -16.83 1.48 3.52
C ILE A 55 -17.34 2.75 2.84
N ALA A 56 -16.44 3.66 2.45
CA ALA A 56 -16.80 4.89 1.75
C ALA A 56 -17.45 4.61 0.39
N THR A 57 -16.86 3.73 -0.42
CA THR A 57 -17.46 3.34 -1.70
C THR A 57 -18.79 2.62 -1.51
N ALA A 58 -18.92 1.76 -0.50
CA ALA A 58 -20.19 1.11 -0.20
C ALA A 58 -21.26 2.12 0.23
N TYR A 59 -20.89 3.15 0.99
CA TYR A 59 -21.79 4.23 1.36
C TYR A 59 -22.26 5.03 0.13
N GLU A 60 -21.37 5.34 -0.80
CA GLU A 60 -21.73 6.06 -2.03
C GLU A 60 -22.77 5.28 -2.87
N VAL A 61 -22.66 3.94 -2.91
CA VAL A 61 -23.57 3.08 -3.66
C VAL A 61 -24.88 2.80 -2.90
N GLU A 62 -24.80 2.51 -1.60
CA GLU A 62 -25.94 2.09 -0.78
C GLU A 62 -26.71 3.28 -0.18
N GLY A 63 -26.03 4.42 0.05
CA GLY A 63 -26.57 5.60 0.72
C GLY A 63 -26.83 5.43 2.22
N ASP A 64 -26.36 4.33 2.83
CA ASP A 64 -26.65 3.98 4.22
C ASP A 64 -25.55 4.47 5.18
N LEU A 65 -25.71 5.70 5.67
CA LEU A 65 -24.77 6.34 6.59
C LEU A 65 -24.65 5.59 7.92
N GLU A 66 -25.76 5.06 8.45
CA GLU A 66 -25.76 4.38 9.75
C GLU A 66 -24.93 3.10 9.67
N ARG A 67 -25.10 2.35 8.57
CA ARG A 67 -24.33 1.13 8.32
C ARG A 67 -22.85 1.41 8.05
N ALA A 68 -22.52 2.53 7.42
CA ALA A 68 -21.13 2.97 7.28
C ALA A 68 -20.52 3.31 8.65
N ARG A 69 -21.25 4.08 9.46
CA ARG A 69 -20.85 4.45 10.83
C ARG A 69 -20.64 3.23 11.72
N GLU A 70 -21.53 2.25 11.69
CA GLU A 70 -21.39 1.00 12.45
C GLU A 70 -20.10 0.26 12.09
N ARG A 71 -19.80 0.14 10.79
CA ARG A 71 -18.58 -0.52 10.30
C ARG A 71 -17.32 0.24 10.69
N LEU A 72 -17.38 1.58 10.69
CA LEU A 72 -16.29 2.43 11.15
C LEU A 72 -16.10 2.38 12.67
N ALA A 73 -17.18 2.24 13.44
CA ALA A 73 -17.11 2.07 14.89
C ALA A 73 -16.39 0.77 15.31
N LEU A 74 -16.27 -0.22 14.40
CA LEU A 74 -15.44 -1.40 14.63
C LEU A 74 -13.94 -1.09 14.61
N LEU A 75 -13.54 -0.02 13.91
CA LEU A 75 -12.16 0.45 13.81
C LEU A 75 -11.82 1.39 14.96
N ASP A 76 -12.71 2.37 15.19
CA ASP A 76 -12.61 3.32 16.29
C ASP A 76 -14.00 3.56 16.91
N PRO A 77 -14.28 2.95 18.07
CA PRO A 77 -15.57 3.09 18.74
C PRO A 77 -15.81 4.48 19.32
N GLU A 78 -14.75 5.23 19.63
CA GLU A 78 -14.85 6.55 20.24
C GLU A 78 -15.13 7.60 19.17
N GLU A 79 -14.43 7.51 18.04
CA GLU A 79 -14.56 8.46 16.94
C GLU A 79 -14.61 7.74 15.57
N PRO A 80 -15.81 7.26 15.15
CA PRO A 80 -15.96 6.51 13.91
C PRO A 80 -15.50 7.26 12.65
N ALA A 81 -15.46 8.59 12.67
CA ALA A 81 -15.01 9.38 11.53
C ALA A 81 -13.49 9.54 11.44
N ALA A 82 -12.75 9.34 12.54
CA ALA A 82 -11.30 9.54 12.57
C ALA A 82 -10.53 8.68 11.55
N PRO A 83 -10.84 7.37 11.35
CA PRO A 83 -10.17 6.56 10.33
C PRO A 83 -10.36 7.09 8.91
N VAL A 84 -11.51 7.70 8.60
CA VAL A 84 -11.83 8.26 7.29
C VAL A 84 -10.99 9.50 7.02
N VAL A 85 -10.96 10.41 8.00
CA VAL A 85 -10.18 11.66 7.91
C VAL A 85 -8.69 11.37 7.82
N GLU A 86 -8.17 10.50 8.69
CA GLU A 86 -6.75 10.11 8.71
C GLU A 86 -6.30 9.55 7.36
N LEU A 87 -7.13 8.69 6.75
CA LEU A 87 -6.80 8.11 5.45
C LEU A 87 -6.88 9.15 4.33
N ALA A 88 -7.91 10.00 4.34
CA ALA A 88 -8.10 11.02 3.31
C ALA A 88 -6.93 12.01 3.29
N GLU A 89 -6.50 12.50 4.46
CA GLU A 89 -5.35 13.41 4.59
C GLU A 89 -4.05 12.74 4.13
N ARG A 90 -3.82 11.47 4.54
CA ARG A 90 -2.67 10.69 4.09
C ARG A 90 -2.63 10.55 2.57
N LEU A 91 -3.79 10.29 1.93
CA LEU A 91 -3.89 10.19 0.48
C LEU A 91 -3.62 11.54 -0.20
N VAL A 92 -4.01 12.66 0.40
CA VAL A 92 -3.66 14.01 -0.10
C VAL A 92 -2.15 14.22 -0.04
N GLU A 93 -1.49 13.88 1.07
CA GLU A 93 -0.05 14.06 1.27
C GLU A 93 0.80 13.24 0.28
N VAL A 94 0.40 11.98 0.05
CA VAL A 94 1.15 11.07 -0.84
C VAL A 94 0.76 11.21 -2.32
N GLY A 95 -0.24 12.05 -2.64
CA GLY A 95 -0.75 12.21 -4.00
C GLY A 95 -1.49 10.98 -4.52
N GLY A 96 -2.33 10.38 -3.68
CA GLY A 96 -3.15 9.21 -3.98
C GLY A 96 -4.31 9.49 -4.95
N SER A 97 -5.21 8.51 -5.08
CA SER A 97 -6.36 8.60 -5.98
C SER A 97 -7.31 9.73 -5.58
N THR A 98 -7.56 10.67 -6.50
CA THR A 98 -8.50 11.77 -6.27
C THR A 98 -9.94 11.28 -6.08
N GLU A 99 -10.31 10.17 -6.71
CA GLU A 99 -11.63 9.55 -6.56
C GLU A 99 -11.82 9.01 -5.14
N ASP A 100 -10.82 8.30 -4.60
CA ASP A 100 -10.86 7.79 -3.24
C ASP A 100 -10.87 8.93 -2.22
N ILE A 101 -10.08 9.99 -2.45
CA ILE A 101 -10.08 11.19 -1.60
C ILE A 101 -11.45 11.87 -1.60
N ALA A 102 -12.11 12.00 -2.75
CA ALA A 102 -13.44 12.59 -2.85
C ALA A 102 -14.51 11.75 -2.13
N CYS A 103 -14.47 10.42 -2.30
CA CYS A 103 -15.38 9.49 -1.64
C CYS A 103 -15.21 9.54 -0.10
N LEU A 104 -13.96 9.56 0.39
CA LEU A 104 -13.65 9.70 1.80
C LEU A 104 -14.03 11.09 2.34
N ALA A 105 -13.84 12.15 1.56
CA ALA A 105 -14.21 13.51 1.94
C ALA A 105 -15.74 13.65 2.10
N ASP A 106 -16.53 13.05 1.19
CA ASP A 106 -17.99 13.03 1.30
C ASP A 106 -18.46 12.27 2.55
N LEU A 107 -17.89 11.10 2.82
CA LEU A 107 -18.19 10.36 4.04
C LEU A 107 -17.77 11.13 5.30
N ALA A 108 -16.60 11.78 5.31
CA ALA A 108 -16.17 12.62 6.43
C ALA A 108 -17.09 13.83 6.65
N TRP A 109 -17.55 14.47 5.56
CA TRP A 109 -18.50 15.57 5.61
C TRP A 109 -19.83 15.15 6.22
N THR A 110 -20.39 14.03 5.76
CA THR A 110 -21.68 13.49 6.23
C THR A 110 -21.63 13.02 7.68
N LEU A 111 -20.47 12.54 8.14
CA LEU A 111 -20.20 12.23 9.55
C LEU A 111 -19.92 13.47 10.41
N GLY A 112 -19.74 14.65 9.81
CA GLY A 112 -19.49 15.91 10.50
C GLY A 112 -18.02 16.12 10.91
N ALA A 113 -17.09 15.41 10.30
CA ALA A 113 -15.65 15.42 10.61
C ALA A 113 -14.79 16.02 9.49
N ILE A 114 -15.33 16.94 8.69
CA ILE A 114 -14.60 17.54 7.58
C ILE A 114 -13.39 18.36 8.06
N THR A 115 -12.25 18.19 7.39
CA THR A 115 -11.06 19.02 7.61
C THR A 115 -10.83 19.98 6.43
N PRO A 116 -10.16 21.14 6.65
CA PRO A 116 -9.94 22.14 5.60
C PRO A 116 -9.20 21.61 4.37
N GLU A 117 -8.39 20.56 4.54
CA GLU A 117 -7.60 19.91 3.49
C GLU A 117 -8.49 19.12 2.52
N LEU A 118 -9.66 18.67 2.97
CA LEU A 118 -10.60 17.86 2.21
C LEU A 118 -11.67 18.70 1.47
N VAL A 119 -11.84 19.97 1.85
CA VAL A 119 -12.82 20.88 1.25
C VAL A 119 -12.75 20.97 -0.28
N PRO A 120 -11.56 21.04 -0.92
CA PRO A 120 -11.47 21.10 -2.39
C PRO A 120 -12.03 19.87 -3.11
N TYR A 121 -12.14 18.72 -2.41
CA TYR A 121 -12.56 17.44 -2.97
C TYR A 121 -14.07 17.18 -2.79
N LEU A 122 -14.78 18.01 -2.02
CA LEU A 122 -16.24 17.97 -1.92
C LEU A 122 -16.93 18.54 -3.17
N GLU A 123 -16.29 19.51 -3.83
CA GLU A 123 -16.84 20.20 -5.00
C GLU A 123 -16.67 19.41 -6.32
N SER A 124 -15.95 18.29 -6.29
CA SER A 124 -15.67 17.47 -7.46
C SER A 124 -16.73 16.39 -7.78
N GLN A 125 -17.83 16.33 -7.03
CA GLN A 125 -18.97 15.46 -7.39
C GLN A 125 -19.81 16.11 -8.50
N PRO A 126 -20.01 15.45 -9.66
CA PRO A 126 -20.84 15.94 -10.77
C PRO A 126 -22.35 15.91 -10.49
#